data_AF-A0A8J3APK4-F1
#
_entry.id   AF-A0A8J3APK4-F1
#
_cell.length_a   1.000
_cell.length_b   1.000
_cell.length_c   1.000
_cell.angle_alpha   90.00
_cell.angle_beta   90.00
_cell.angle_gamma   90.00
#
_symmetry.space_group_name_H-M   'P 1'
#
loop_
_entity.id
_entity.type
_entity.pdbx_description
1 polymer ?
#
loop_
_entity_poly.entity_id
_entity_poly.type
_entity_poly.pdbx_seq_one_letter_code
_entity_poly.pdbx_strand_id
1 'polypeptide(L)'
;MLAQQSITLAAAEGARAALRHVPEESARETNAKEAATGTHSVAAWLGTKLAFTGTSINCPYTSGADPVRCYSVTVRYPYGEHPLIPLLLGPLMQVVVPETLSSTAIVQID
;
A
#
# COMPACT_ATOMS: atom_id res chain seq x y z
N MET A 1 6.76 -3.41 14.15
CA MET A 1 6.95 -4.65 13.36
C MET A 1 7.52 -4.27 11.99
N LEU A 2 8.66 -4.86 11.61
CA LEU A 2 9.38 -4.53 10.37
C LEU A 2 8.50 -4.63 9.11
N ALA A 3 7.65 -5.67 9.04
CA ALA A 3 6.73 -5.88 7.91
C ALA A 3 5.69 -4.78 7.75
N GLN A 4 5.04 -4.37 8.85
CA GLN A 4 4.07 -3.27 8.78
C GLN A 4 4.74 -1.95 8.38
N GLN A 5 5.97 -1.72 8.87
CA GLN A 5 6.75 -0.54 8.50
C GLN A 5 7.11 -0.57 7.00
N SER A 6 7.57 -1.71 6.47
CA SER A 6 7.87 -1.82 5.04
C SER A 6 6.63 -1.64 4.18
N ILE A 7 5.48 -2.20 4.58
CA ILE A 7 4.20 -2.03 3.86
C ILE A 7 3.77 -0.55 3.87
N THR A 8 3.94 0.14 5.00
CA THR A 8 3.61 1.58 5.12
C THR A 8 4.50 2.44 4.24
N LEU A 9 5.81 2.16 4.23
CA LEU A 9 6.75 2.89 3.40
C LEU A 9 6.54 2.59 1.90
N ALA A 10 6.21 1.35 1.55
CA ALA A 10 5.85 0.94 0.19
C ALA A 10 4.60 1.68 -0.32
N ALA A 11 3.54 1.77 0.49
CA ALA A 11 2.35 2.53 0.13
C ALA A 11 2.67 4.01 -0.10
N ALA A 12 3.48 4.62 0.77
CA ALA A 12 3.91 6.01 0.64
C ALA A 12 4.75 6.26 -0.63
N GLU A 13 5.66 5.36 -0.98
CA GLU A 13 6.47 5.49 -2.19
C GLU A 13 5.66 5.29 -3.46
N GLY A 14 4.70 4.36 -3.46
CA GLY A 14 3.72 4.24 -4.56
C GLY A 14 2.90 5.51 -4.74
N ALA A 15 2.43 6.12 -3.66
CA ALA A 15 1.72 7.40 -3.72
C ALA A 15 2.64 8.52 -4.24
N ARG A 16 3.90 8.58 -3.80
CA ARG A 16 4.89 9.53 -4.35
C ARG A 16 5.12 9.33 -5.86
N ALA A 17 5.20 8.09 -6.33
CA ALA A 17 5.36 7.82 -7.76
C ALA A 17 4.13 8.25 -8.59
N ALA A 18 2.94 8.21 -8.00
CA ALA A 18 1.70 8.66 -8.64
C ALA A 18 1.61 10.19 -8.85
N LEU A 19 2.40 10.98 -8.10
CA LEU A 19 2.51 12.44 -8.29
C LEU A 19 3.10 12.82 -9.63
N ARG A 20 3.86 11.93 -10.28
CA ARG A 20 4.48 12.23 -11.55
C ARG A 20 3.39 12.60 -12.56
N HIS A 21 3.52 13.77 -13.18
CA HIS A 21 2.58 14.18 -14.20
C HIS A 21 2.69 13.23 -15.40
N VAL A 22 1.62 12.47 -15.61
CA VAL A 22 1.44 11.55 -16.72
C VAL A 22 0.05 11.79 -17.31
N PRO A 23 -0.09 11.78 -18.64
CA PRO A 23 -1.37 12.08 -19.30
C PRO A 23 -2.41 10.96 -19.13
N GLU A 24 -1.96 9.72 -18.93
CA GLU A 24 -2.82 8.54 -18.80
C GLU A 24 -2.83 8.00 -17.35
N GLU A 25 -4.01 7.64 -16.87
CA GLU A 25 -4.18 7.06 -15.54
C GLU A 25 -3.55 5.66 -15.41
N SER A 26 -3.52 4.89 -16.50
CA SER A 26 -2.84 3.59 -16.58
C SER A 26 -1.33 3.71 -16.33
N ALA A 27 -0.70 4.76 -16.86
CA ALA A 27 0.72 5.04 -16.63
C ALA A 27 0.96 5.45 -15.16
N ARG A 28 0.01 6.18 -14.56
CA ARG A 28 0.06 6.53 -13.13
C ARG A 28 0.00 5.29 -12.26
N GLU A 29 -0.94 4.41 -12.53
CA GLU A 29 -1.10 3.14 -11.81
C GLU A 29 0.15 2.27 -11.95
N THR A 30 0.72 2.17 -13.15
CA THR A 30 1.95 1.41 -13.39
C THR A 30 3.10 1.95 -12.55
N ASN A 31 3.33 3.27 -12.57
CA ASN A 31 4.38 3.91 -11.76
C ASN A 31 4.17 3.67 -10.26
N ALA A 32 2.93 3.83 -9.78
CA ALA A 32 2.58 3.62 -8.38
C ALA A 32 2.79 2.16 -7.96
N LYS A 33 2.41 1.20 -8.81
CA LYS A 33 2.53 -0.23 -8.55
C LYS A 33 3.99 -0.69 -8.51
N GLU A 34 4.80 -0.26 -9.47
CA GLU A 34 6.23 -0.60 -9.53
C GLU A 34 6.99 -0.04 -8.32
N ALA A 35 6.69 1.20 -7.92
CA ALA A 35 7.27 1.81 -6.72
C ALA A 35 6.80 1.12 -5.42
N ALA A 36 5.53 0.74 -5.33
CA ALA A 36 4.96 0.13 -4.13
C ALA A 36 5.34 -1.34 -3.96
N THR A 37 5.37 -2.13 -5.04
CA THR A 37 5.47 -3.61 -4.95
C THR A 37 6.47 -4.23 -5.92
N GLY A 38 7.11 -3.44 -6.77
CA GLY A 38 8.13 -3.92 -7.71
C GLY A 38 9.42 -4.36 -7.02
N THR A 39 10.38 -4.83 -7.81
CA THR A 39 11.64 -5.42 -7.33
C THR A 39 12.49 -4.47 -6.47
N HIS A 40 12.34 -3.15 -6.66
CA HIS A 40 13.06 -2.12 -5.90
C HIS A 40 12.26 -1.57 -4.72
N SER A 41 11.04 -2.06 -4.48
CA SER A 41 10.26 -1.66 -3.31
C SER A 41 10.94 -2.11 -2.01
N VAL A 42 10.82 -1.29 -0.98
CA VAL A 42 11.21 -1.62 0.40
C VAL A 42 10.45 -2.84 0.97
N ALA A 43 9.32 -3.20 0.36
CA ALA A 43 8.53 -4.38 0.72
C ALA A 43 8.79 -5.60 -0.19
N ALA A 44 9.70 -5.50 -1.18
CA ALA A 44 9.93 -6.56 -2.17
C ALA A 44 10.28 -7.94 -1.57
N TRP A 45 10.83 -7.97 -0.35
CA TRP A 45 11.13 -9.19 0.39
C TRP A 45 9.88 -10.01 0.79
N LEU A 46 8.69 -9.39 0.82
CA LEU A 46 7.41 -10.08 0.98
C LEU A 46 6.94 -10.76 -0.33
N GLY A 47 7.66 -10.51 -1.43
CA GLY A 47 7.51 -11.19 -2.71
C GLY A 47 6.17 -10.97 -3.38
N THR A 48 5.75 -11.96 -4.17
CA THR A 48 4.50 -11.95 -4.95
C THR A 48 3.22 -12.00 -4.12
N LYS A 49 3.35 -12.03 -2.79
CA LYS A 49 2.21 -12.04 -1.86
C LYS A 49 1.67 -10.66 -1.56
N LEU A 50 2.42 -9.61 -1.92
CA LEU A 50 1.92 -8.25 -1.84
C LEU A 50 0.82 -8.02 -2.87
N ALA A 51 -0.31 -7.50 -2.40
CA ALA A 51 -1.35 -6.98 -3.26
C ALA A 51 -1.29 -5.45 -3.28
N PHE A 52 -1.43 -4.90 -4.48
CA PHE A 52 -1.49 -3.46 -4.73
C PHE A 52 -2.91 -3.08 -5.18
N THR A 53 -3.37 -1.92 -4.73
CA THR A 53 -4.56 -1.25 -5.27
C THR A 53 -4.28 0.24 -5.37
N GLY A 54 -4.35 0.78 -6.57
CA GLY A 54 -4.20 2.20 -6.85
C GLY A 54 -5.49 2.74 -7.47
N THR A 55 -5.98 3.90 -7.02
CA THR A 55 -7.19 4.49 -7.59
C THR A 55 -7.25 6.00 -7.40
N SER A 56 -7.78 6.71 -8.39
CA SER A 56 -8.12 8.12 -8.28
C SER A 56 -9.39 8.30 -7.45
N ILE A 57 -9.34 9.20 -6.47
CA ILE A 57 -10.43 9.51 -5.55
C ILE A 57 -10.56 11.03 -5.40
N ASN A 58 -11.70 11.48 -4.88
CA ASN A 58 -11.79 12.83 -4.32
C ASN A 58 -10.94 12.89 -3.05
N CYS A 59 -10.19 13.98 -2.87
CA CYS A 59 -9.37 14.15 -1.68
C CYS A 59 -10.24 14.15 -0.39
N PRO A 60 -9.94 13.31 0.61
CA PRO A 60 -10.79 13.15 1.80
C PRO A 60 -10.74 14.36 2.75
N TYR A 61 -9.82 15.31 2.51
CA TYR A 61 -9.58 16.49 3.35
C TYR A 61 -10.06 17.80 2.72
N THR A 62 -10.67 17.76 1.52
CA THR A 62 -11.24 18.97 0.92
C THR A 62 -12.70 19.12 1.31
N SER A 63 -13.03 20.23 1.95
CA SER A 63 -14.39 20.62 2.34
C SER A 63 -14.99 21.71 1.45
N GLY A 64 -14.37 22.00 0.30
CA GLY A 64 -14.73 23.10 -0.61
C GLY A 64 -15.46 22.67 -1.88
N ALA A 65 -15.90 23.66 -2.67
CA ALA A 65 -16.67 23.48 -3.91
C ALA A 65 -15.85 22.97 -5.11
N ASP A 66 -14.52 23.03 -5.04
CA ASP A 66 -13.63 22.56 -6.10
C ASP A 66 -13.12 21.14 -5.76
N PRO A 67 -13.49 20.10 -6.54
CA PRO A 67 -13.04 18.75 -6.29
C PRO A 67 -11.57 18.62 -6.70
N VAL A 68 -10.70 18.57 -5.69
CA VAL A 68 -9.28 18.23 -5.83
C VAL A 68 -9.16 16.72 -6.00
N ARG A 69 -8.43 16.24 -7.01
CA ARG A 69 -8.25 14.79 -7.17
C ARG A 69 -7.01 14.33 -6.42
N CYS A 70 -7.20 13.18 -5.79
CA CYS A 70 -6.19 12.46 -5.07
C CYS A 70 -5.97 11.10 -5.72
N TYR A 71 -4.78 10.54 -5.51
CA TYR A 71 -4.49 9.16 -5.82
C TYR A 71 -4.26 8.39 -4.51
N SER A 72 -5.03 7.32 -4.32
CA SER A 72 -4.94 6.44 -3.16
C SER A 72 -4.17 5.18 -3.55
N VAL A 73 -3.12 4.88 -2.79
CA VAL A 73 -2.32 3.66 -2.92
C VAL A 73 -2.50 2.83 -1.67
N THR A 74 -2.96 1.60 -1.83
CA THR A 74 -3.06 0.62 -0.76
C THR A 74 -2.19 -0.59 -1.07
N VAL A 75 -1.34 -0.95 -0.10
CA VAL A 75 -0.54 -2.18 -0.14
C VAL A 75 -1.06 -3.13 0.93
N ARG A 76 -1.22 -4.40 0.59
CA ARG A 76 -1.73 -5.45 1.48
C ARG A 76 -0.83 -6.68 1.45
N TYR A 77 -0.80 -7.39 2.57
CA TYR A 77 -0.15 -8.68 2.71
C TYR A 77 -1.09 -9.64 3.47
N PRO A 78 -1.42 -10.82 2.91
CA PRO A 78 -2.32 -11.78 3.53
C PRO A 78 -1.60 -12.58 4.63
N TYR A 79 -1.44 -11.97 5.80
CA TYR A 79 -0.69 -12.56 6.92
C TYR A 79 -1.29 -13.87 7.42
N GLY A 80 -2.62 -14.02 7.38
CA GLY A 80 -3.30 -15.27 7.78
C GLY A 80 -2.94 -16.47 6.90
N GLU A 81 -2.74 -16.24 5.59
CA GLU A 81 -2.33 -17.29 4.64
C GLU A 81 -0.80 -17.50 4.64
N HIS A 82 -0.05 -16.44 4.94
CA HIS A 82 1.40 -16.40 4.90
C HIS A 82 1.98 -15.78 6.17
N PRO A 83 1.94 -16.48 7.31
CA PRO A 83 2.41 -15.92 8.57
C PRO A 83 3.94 -15.76 8.55
N LEU A 84 4.41 -14.55 8.87
CA LEU A 84 5.85 -14.24 8.95
C LEU A 84 6.50 -14.80 10.22
N ILE A 85 5.70 -15.00 11.26
CA ILE A 85 6.12 -15.56 12.53
C ILE A 85 5.46 -16.93 12.66
N PRO A 86 6.25 -18.02 12.80
CA PRO A 86 5.70 -19.36 12.98
C PRO A 86 4.74 -19.39 14.19
N LEU A 87 3.47 -19.70 13.94
CA LEU A 87 2.40 -19.72 14.94
C LEU A 87 2.44 -20.96 15.85
N LEU A 88 3.60 -21.62 15.99
CA LEU A 88 3.80 -22.84 16.78
C LEU A 88 3.41 -22.67 18.27
N LEU A 89 3.32 -21.43 18.75
CA LEU A 89 2.89 -21.08 20.11
C LEU A 89 1.54 -20.35 20.16
N GLY A 90 0.81 -20.27 19.04
CA GLY A 90 -0.37 -19.41 18.86
C GLY A 90 -1.47 -19.59 19.91
N PRO A 91 -1.99 -20.82 20.14
CA PRO A 91 -3.01 -21.05 21.17
C PRO A 91 -2.47 -20.89 22.60
N LEU A 92 -1.17 -21.18 22.81
CA LEU A 92 -0.51 -21.12 24.11
C LEU A 92 -0.23 -19.68 24.57
N MET A 93 -0.08 -18.74 23.63
CA MET A 93 0.34 -17.36 23.90
C MET A 93 -0.77 -16.30 23.72
N GLN A 94 -2.00 -16.69 23.38
CA GLN A 94 -3.14 -15.78 23.15
C GLN A 94 -2.81 -14.58 22.24
N VAL A 95 -1.89 -14.77 21.28
CA VAL A 95 -1.49 -13.68 20.38
C VAL A 95 -2.58 -13.52 19.34
N VAL A 96 -3.32 -12.41 19.40
CA VAL A 96 -4.25 -12.01 18.34
C VAL A 96 -3.42 -11.60 17.13
N VAL A 97 -3.51 -12.41 16.08
CA VAL A 97 -2.80 -12.17 14.83
C VAL A 97 -3.78 -11.58 13.82
N PRO A 98 -3.46 -10.46 13.16
CA PRO A 98 -4.32 -9.91 12.13
C PRO A 98 -4.32 -10.82 10.89
N GLU A 99 -5.48 -10.96 10.25
CA GLU A 99 -5.60 -11.72 8.99
C GLU A 99 -4.83 -11.04 7.85
N THR A 100 -4.75 -9.71 7.85
CA THR A 100 -4.07 -8.92 6.83
C THR A 100 -3.25 -7.81 7.45
N LEU A 101 -2.08 -7.55 6.86
CA LEU A 101 -1.33 -6.31 7.09
C LEU A 101 -1.62 -5.38 5.92
N SER A 102 -2.01 -4.14 6.20
CA SER A 102 -2.34 -3.18 5.16
C SER A 102 -1.88 -1.77 5.54
N SER A 103 -1.56 -0.97 4.54
CA SER A 103 -1.35 0.46 4.68
C SER A 103 -1.84 1.19 3.43
N THR A 104 -2.38 2.39 3.64
CA THR A 104 -2.89 3.27 2.59
C THR A 104 -2.20 4.63 2.68
N ALA A 105 -1.75 5.15 1.54
CA ALA A 105 -1.25 6.51 1.40
C ALA A 105 -2.03 7.23 0.30
N ILE A 106 -2.33 8.50 0.54
CA ILE A 106 -3.12 9.34 -0.37
C ILE A 106 -2.30 10.57 -0.71
N VAL A 107 -2.28 10.96 -1.98
CA VAL A 107 -1.60 12.17 -2.45
C VAL A 107 -2.50 12.96 -3.39
N GLN A 108 -2.46 14.29 -3.32
CA GLN A 108 -3.14 15.17 -4.27
C GLN A 108 -2.36 15.18 -5.60
N ILE A 109 -3.06 15.03 -6.73
CA ILE A 109 -2.48 14.97 -8.08
C ILE A 109 -2.87 16.16 -8.96
N ASP A 110 -3.90 16.92 -8.60
CA ASP A 110 -4.32 18.19 -9.20
C ASP A 110 -5.31 18.94 -8.30
#